data_AF-A0AAV4TLK9-F1
#
_entry.id   AF-A0AAV4TLK9-F1
#
_cell.length_a   1.000
_cell.length_b   1.000
_cell.length_c   1.000
_cell.angle_alpha   90.00
_cell.angle_beta   90.00
_cell.angle_gamma   90.00
#
_symmetry.space_group_name_H-M   'P 1'
#
loop_
_entity.id
_entity.type
_entity.pdbx_description
1 polymer ?
#
loop_
_entity_poly.entity_id
_entity_poly.type
_entity_poly.pdbx_seq_one_letter_code
_entity_poly.pdbx_strand_id
1 'polypeptide(L)'
;MIAESFLAELAKNRAKISEILPINRRSMDGLQKPQGINDRRHFLLLLTFTCFNSRWFDPEAAASLRLLWRSLPDAYLTYQEMQETFRMQLQASELENFFEFYQEIVQENCHVMKPRRLMDLCRGTIRKELDANKLYLPNAIEELMVPRRMKRFLNLSDLYEPFCLSENESDDETQSEADEDLNIKIFV
;
A
#
# COMPACT_ATOMS: atom_id res chain seq x y z
N MET A 1 5.12 -7.82 -10.48
CA MET A 1 6.59 -7.92 -10.53
C MET A 1 7.25 -6.69 -9.96
N ILE A 2 6.63 -5.50 -9.98
CA ILE A 2 7.14 -4.31 -9.24
C ILE A 2 7.41 -4.65 -7.77
N ALA A 3 6.54 -5.34 -7.03
CA ALA A 3 6.84 -5.68 -5.63
C ALA A 3 8.02 -6.65 -5.48
N GLU A 4 8.21 -7.63 -6.37
CA GLU A 4 9.34 -8.58 -6.26
C GLU A 4 10.62 -8.05 -6.88
N SER A 5 10.55 -7.22 -7.93
CA SER A 5 11.70 -6.49 -8.47
C SER A 5 12.10 -5.37 -7.52
N PHE A 6 11.15 -4.63 -6.95
CA PHE A 6 11.41 -3.65 -5.88
C PHE A 6 11.91 -4.33 -4.62
N LEU A 7 11.41 -5.49 -4.23
CA LEU A 7 11.98 -6.25 -3.10
C LEU A 7 13.35 -6.86 -3.43
N ALA A 8 13.58 -7.31 -4.65
CA ALA A 8 14.89 -7.80 -5.10
C ALA A 8 15.88 -6.65 -5.20
N GLU A 9 15.44 -5.47 -5.61
CA GLU A 9 16.21 -4.23 -5.73
C GLU A 9 16.45 -3.59 -4.36
N LEU A 10 15.47 -3.65 -3.45
CA LEU A 10 15.62 -3.30 -2.03
C LEU A 10 16.53 -4.30 -1.29
N ALA A 11 16.45 -5.60 -1.61
CA ALA A 11 17.36 -6.60 -1.07
C ALA A 11 18.79 -6.41 -1.62
N LYS A 12 18.95 -6.05 -2.90
CA LYS A 12 20.22 -5.64 -3.51
C LYS A 12 20.78 -4.37 -2.87
N ASN A 13 19.89 -3.44 -2.54
CA ASN A 13 20.21 -2.19 -1.86
C ASN A 13 20.22 -2.32 -0.34
N ARG A 14 20.07 -3.53 0.24
CA ARG A 14 20.03 -3.74 1.70
C ARG A 14 21.26 -3.15 2.39
N ALA A 15 22.45 -3.32 1.78
CA ALA A 15 23.71 -2.75 2.27
C ALA A 15 23.74 -1.21 2.15
N LYS A 16 23.17 -0.67 1.08
CA LYS A 16 23.03 0.76 0.83
C LYS A 16 21.99 1.42 1.73
N ILE A 17 20.92 0.70 2.05
CA ILE A 17 19.89 1.11 3.01
C ILE A 17 20.48 1.06 4.42
N SER A 18 21.31 0.06 4.77
CA SER A 18 22.05 0.07 6.03
C SER A 18 23.10 1.19 6.12
N GLU A 19 23.64 1.67 5.01
CA GLU A 19 24.50 2.86 4.96
C GLU A 19 23.72 4.19 4.95
N ILE A 20 22.52 4.23 4.36
CA ILE A 20 21.55 5.35 4.41
C ILE A 20 20.77 5.37 5.73
N LEU A 21 21.02 4.40 6.62
CA LEU A 21 20.54 4.36 8.01
C LEU A 21 21.50 5.05 9.03
N PRO A 22 22.17 6.20 8.79
CA PRO A 22 22.73 6.91 9.91
C PRO A 22 21.65 7.83 10.51
N ILE A 23 21.72 8.03 11.82
CA ILE A 23 20.99 9.04 12.61
C ILE A 23 19.70 8.54 13.30
N ASN A 24 19.81 7.51 14.13
CA ASN A 24 19.23 7.62 15.48
C ASN A 24 20.13 6.92 16.49
N ARG A 25 20.32 7.53 17.68
CA ARG A 25 21.26 7.09 18.73
C ARG A 25 20.90 5.75 19.40
N ARG A 26 19.91 5.02 18.88
CA ARG A 26 19.53 3.68 19.37
C ARG A 26 20.28 2.67 18.52
N SER A 27 21.16 1.91 19.17
CA SER A 27 21.88 0.85 18.46
C SER A 27 20.88 -0.13 17.85
N MET A 28 21.13 -0.50 16.59
CA MET A 28 20.47 -1.65 15.95
C MET A 28 20.89 -2.98 16.60
N ASP A 29 21.87 -2.94 17.52
CA ASP A 29 22.28 -4.09 18.32
C ASP A 29 21.09 -4.62 19.14
N GLY A 30 20.79 -5.90 18.95
CA GLY A 30 19.73 -6.60 19.67
C GLY A 30 18.41 -6.73 18.92
N LEU A 31 18.28 -6.19 17.70
CA LEU A 31 17.12 -6.49 16.85
C LEU A 31 17.22 -7.94 16.40
N GLN A 32 16.47 -8.81 17.07
CA GLN A 32 16.41 -10.21 16.73
C GLN A 32 15.24 -10.42 15.79
N LYS A 33 15.48 -11.19 14.73
CA LYS A 33 14.40 -11.73 13.90
C LYS A 33 13.60 -12.71 14.76
N PRO A 34 12.32 -12.48 15.06
CA PRO A 34 11.51 -13.42 15.83
C PRO A 34 11.42 -14.79 15.14
N GLN A 35 11.25 -15.85 15.92
CA GLN A 35 11.10 -17.20 15.38
C GLN A 35 9.79 -17.28 14.57
N GLY A 36 9.88 -17.66 13.29
CA GLY A 36 8.71 -17.85 12.42
C GLY A 36 8.37 -16.67 11.51
N ILE A 37 9.01 -15.50 11.65
CA ILE A 37 8.84 -14.41 10.68
C ILE A 37 9.68 -14.68 9.42
N ASN A 38 9.10 -14.48 8.23
CA ASN A 38 9.86 -14.56 6.98
C ASN A 38 10.78 -13.33 6.83
N ASP A 39 11.91 -13.45 6.11
CA ASP A 39 12.85 -12.36 5.85
C ASP A 39 12.17 -11.13 5.25
N ARG A 40 11.23 -11.35 4.32
CA ARG A 40 10.42 -10.27 3.73
C ARG A 40 9.60 -9.52 4.78
N ARG A 41 8.90 -10.24 5.66
CA ARG A 41 8.07 -9.65 6.73
C ARG A 41 8.94 -8.87 7.71
N HIS A 42 10.08 -9.43 8.09
CA HIS A 42 11.04 -8.77 8.97
C HIS A 42 11.58 -7.49 8.33
N PHE A 43 11.94 -7.53 7.05
CA PHE A 43 12.37 -6.34 6.30
C PHE A 43 11.29 -5.25 6.28
N LEU A 44 10.03 -5.61 6.01
CA LEU A 44 8.91 -4.66 6.01
C LEU A 44 8.67 -4.04 7.39
N LEU A 45 8.82 -4.84 8.46
CA LEU A 45 8.74 -4.37 9.83
C LEU A 45 9.85 -3.36 10.14
N LEU A 46 11.09 -3.65 9.75
CA LEU A 46 12.22 -2.74 9.91
C LEU A 46 12.04 -1.45 9.10
N LEU A 47 11.56 -1.55 7.85
CA LEU A 47 11.29 -0.37 7.02
C LEU A 47 10.20 0.51 7.63
N THR A 48 9.12 -0.10 8.13
CA THR A 48 8.05 0.61 8.85
C THR A 48 8.61 1.31 10.08
N PHE A 49 9.50 0.64 10.83
CA PHE A 49 10.17 1.23 11.98
C PHE A 49 11.11 2.38 11.61
N THR A 50 11.84 2.29 10.50
CA THR A 50 12.68 3.39 10.01
C THR A 50 11.82 4.61 9.68
N CYS A 51 10.70 4.43 8.97
CA CYS A 51 9.75 5.51 8.69
C CYS A 51 9.13 6.11 9.96
N PHE A 52 8.88 5.28 10.98
CA PHE A 52 8.43 5.77 12.29
C PHE A 52 9.49 6.63 13.00
N ASN A 53 10.77 6.26 12.89
CA ASN A 53 11.87 6.96 13.55
C ASN A 53 12.41 8.17 12.77
N SER A 54 12.14 8.27 11.47
CA SER A 54 12.52 9.45 10.71
C SER A 54 11.85 10.67 11.32
N ARG A 55 12.68 11.56 11.87
CA ARG A 55 12.37 12.65 12.81
C ARG A 55 11.50 13.78 12.21
N TRP A 56 10.97 13.55 11.02
CA TRP A 56 10.07 14.40 10.26
C TRP A 56 9.07 13.44 9.64
N PHE A 57 7.81 13.52 10.08
CA PHE A 57 6.71 12.77 9.48
C PHE A 57 6.53 13.31 8.06
N ASP A 58 7.32 12.79 7.12
CA ASP A 58 7.21 13.13 5.71
C ASP A 58 5.95 12.45 5.18
N PRO A 59 4.92 13.24 4.79
CA PRO A 59 3.69 12.69 4.24
C PRO A 59 3.95 11.82 3.00
N GLU A 60 5.00 12.12 2.24
CA GLU A 60 5.38 11.37 1.04
C GLU A 60 5.97 10.01 1.39
N ALA A 61 6.84 9.92 2.40
CA ALA A 61 7.34 8.66 2.93
C ALA A 61 6.21 7.79 3.49
N ALA A 62 5.28 8.37 4.26
CA ALA A 62 4.12 7.67 4.78
C ALA A 62 3.18 7.18 3.66
N ALA A 63 2.94 8.01 2.64
CA ALA A 63 2.16 7.62 1.46
C ALA A 63 2.82 6.49 0.68
N SER A 64 4.14 6.56 0.49
CA SER A 64 4.94 5.52 -0.17
C SER A 64 4.90 4.20 0.60
N LEU A 65 5.03 4.26 1.93
CA LEU A 65 4.93 3.10 2.81
C LEU A 65 3.52 2.48 2.75
N ARG A 66 2.47 3.30 2.71
CA ARG A 66 1.08 2.83 2.51
C ARG A 66 0.90 2.12 1.17
N LEU A 67 1.42 2.70 0.08
CA LEU A 67 1.38 2.08 -1.24
C LEU A 67 2.13 0.75 -1.26
N LEU A 68 3.31 0.70 -0.62
CA LEU A 68 4.09 -0.51 -0.47
C LEU A 68 3.26 -1.58 0.25
N TRP A 69 2.72 -1.29 1.44
CA TRP A 69 1.91 -2.23 2.19
C TRP A 69 0.67 -2.71 1.43
N ARG A 70 0.06 -1.89 0.57
CA ARG A 70 -1.10 -2.27 -0.25
C ARG A 70 -0.74 -3.13 -1.46
N SER A 71 0.49 -3.05 -1.94
CA SER A 71 0.98 -3.85 -3.07
C SER A 71 1.33 -5.30 -2.70
N LEU A 72 1.37 -5.61 -1.40
CA LEU A 72 1.87 -6.88 -0.88
C LEU A 72 0.71 -7.83 -0.53
N PRO A 73 0.81 -9.13 -0.89
CA PRO A 73 -0.16 -10.13 -0.49
C PRO A 73 0.04 -10.61 0.96
N ASP A 74 1.11 -10.18 1.62
CA ASP A 74 1.45 -10.58 2.97
C ASP A 74 0.36 -10.19 3.99
N ALA A 75 0.08 -11.10 4.93
CA ALA A 75 -0.79 -10.83 6.07
C ALA A 75 -0.29 -9.63 6.89
N TYR A 76 -1.19 -8.96 7.60
CA TYR A 76 -0.80 -7.86 8.47
C TYR A 76 0.16 -8.32 9.58
N LEU A 77 0.98 -7.38 10.06
CA LEU A 77 1.84 -7.57 11.22
C LEU A 77 0.98 -7.44 12.48
N THR A 78 1.23 -8.31 13.44
CA THR A 78 0.58 -8.29 14.74
C THR A 78 1.38 -7.47 15.74
N TYR A 79 0.71 -6.97 16.78
CA TYR A 79 1.39 -6.33 17.91
C TYR A 79 2.44 -7.25 18.53
N GLN A 80 2.16 -8.55 18.64
CA GLN A 80 3.08 -9.54 19.18
C GLN A 80 4.36 -9.65 18.34
N GLU A 81 4.26 -9.70 17.00
CA GLU A 81 5.45 -9.73 16.13
C GLU A 81 6.32 -8.47 16.30
N MET A 82 5.68 -7.31 16.48
CA MET A 82 6.41 -6.06 16.76
C MET A 82 7.05 -6.09 18.14
N GLN A 83 6.33 -6.55 19.15
CA GLN A 83 6.82 -6.67 20.52
C GLN A 83 8.03 -7.60 20.57
N GLU A 84 7.95 -8.79 19.98
CA GLU A 84 9.06 -9.75 19.99
C GLU A 84 10.31 -9.19 19.29
N THR A 85 10.13 -8.43 18.21
CA THR A 85 11.23 -7.82 17.46
C THR A 85 11.88 -6.66 18.22
N PHE A 86 11.08 -5.82 18.87
CA PHE A 86 11.53 -4.54 19.46
C PHE A 86 11.55 -4.51 20.99
N ARG A 87 11.28 -5.63 21.68
CA ARG A 87 11.20 -5.70 23.16
C ARG A 87 12.43 -5.15 23.89
N MET A 88 13.61 -5.20 23.27
CA MET A 88 14.86 -4.72 23.88
C MET A 88 15.14 -3.25 23.54
N GLN A 89 14.42 -2.69 22.56
CA GLN A 89 14.69 -1.39 21.95
C GLN A 89 13.64 -0.33 22.31
N LEU A 90 12.39 -0.75 22.48
CA LEU A 90 11.26 0.13 22.73
C LEU A 90 10.67 -0.12 24.11
N GLN A 91 10.36 0.97 24.82
CA GLN A 91 9.49 0.91 25.97
C GLN A 91 8.05 0.59 25.54
N ALA A 92 7.22 0.11 26.47
CA ALA A 92 5.85 -0.30 26.15
C ALA A 92 5.03 0.81 25.47
N SER A 93 5.14 2.06 25.93
CA SER A 93 4.46 3.21 25.32
C SER A 93 4.97 3.56 23.92
N GLU A 94 6.26 3.37 23.66
CA GLU A 94 6.83 3.62 22.33
C GLU A 94 6.43 2.54 21.32
N LEU A 95 6.33 1.29 21.80
CA LEU A 95 5.83 0.18 21.01
C LEU A 95 4.36 0.36 20.66
N GLU A 96 3.55 0.89 21.58
CA GLU A 96 2.15 1.24 21.34
C GLU A 96 2.03 2.33 20.27
N ASN A 97 2.76 3.43 20.40
CA ASN A 97 2.80 4.50 19.38
C ASN A 97 3.27 3.98 18.00
N PHE A 98 4.25 3.07 17.98
CA PHE A 98 4.72 2.47 16.74
C PHE A 98 3.64 1.58 16.10
N PHE A 99 2.89 0.83 16.91
CA PHE A 99 1.80 0.00 16.43
C PHE A 99 0.62 0.84 15.92
N GLU A 100 0.27 1.94 16.59
CA GLU A 100 -0.74 2.89 16.12
C GLU A 100 -0.34 3.49 14.77
N PHE A 101 0.91 3.94 14.64
CA PHE A 101 1.46 4.40 13.36
C PHE A 101 1.34 3.34 12.26
N TYR A 102 1.66 2.08 12.57
CA TYR A 102 1.48 0.99 11.62
C TYR A 102 0.01 0.83 11.21
N GLN A 103 -0.93 0.86 12.16
CA GLN A 103 -2.36 0.76 11.90
C GLN A 103 -2.86 1.91 11.00
N GLU A 104 -2.34 3.13 11.16
CA GLU A 104 -2.64 4.27 10.28
C GLU A 104 -2.10 4.08 8.85
N ILE A 105 -0.92 3.49 8.71
CA ILE A 105 -0.31 3.17 7.42
C ILE A 105 -1.12 2.11 6.69
N VAL A 106 -1.50 1.03 7.37
CA VAL A 106 -2.21 -0.09 6.75
C VAL A 106 -3.73 0.08 6.71
N GLN A 107 -4.27 1.04 7.48
CA GLN A 107 -5.69 1.37 7.60
C GLN A 107 -6.55 0.16 8.00
N GLU A 108 -6.05 -0.68 8.91
CA GLU A 108 -6.72 -1.90 9.36
C GLU A 108 -6.44 -2.17 10.84
N ASN A 109 -7.41 -2.78 11.53
CA ASN A 109 -7.28 -3.12 12.95
C ASN A 109 -6.55 -4.46 13.11
N CYS A 110 -5.22 -4.39 13.20
CA CYS A 110 -4.31 -5.54 13.17
C CYS A 110 -3.98 -6.18 14.53
N HIS A 111 -4.82 -6.03 15.56
CA HIS A 111 -4.56 -6.63 16.88
C HIS A 111 -4.47 -8.17 16.84
N VAL A 112 -5.14 -8.80 15.88
CA VAL A 112 -5.12 -10.24 15.66
C VAL A 112 -4.56 -10.52 14.28
N MET A 113 -3.80 -11.62 14.14
CA MET A 113 -3.31 -12.08 12.84
C MET A 113 -4.49 -12.34 11.91
N LYS A 114 -4.58 -11.54 10.84
CA LYS A 114 -5.63 -11.69 9.83
C LYS A 114 -5.01 -11.76 8.44
N PRO A 115 -5.47 -12.71 7.60
CA PRO A 115 -5.12 -12.68 6.19
C PRO A 115 -5.66 -11.41 5.53
N ARG A 116 -5.06 -11.03 4.39
CA ARG A 116 -5.58 -9.95 3.56
C ARG A 116 -6.99 -10.28 3.07
N ARG A 117 -7.78 -9.24 2.81
CA ARG A 117 -9.10 -9.43 2.18
C ARG A 117 -8.91 -10.04 0.80
N LEU A 118 -9.88 -10.84 0.37
CA LEU A 118 -9.83 -11.47 -0.95
C LEU A 118 -9.62 -10.43 -2.07
N MET A 119 -10.25 -9.26 -1.96
CA MET A 119 -10.07 -8.17 -2.94
C MET A 119 -8.62 -7.67 -3.03
N ASP A 120 -7.90 -7.57 -1.90
CA ASP A 120 -6.49 -7.15 -1.92
C ASP A 120 -5.61 -8.22 -2.60
N LEU A 121 -5.92 -9.50 -2.38
CA LEU A 121 -5.25 -10.61 -3.05
C LEU A 121 -5.54 -10.60 -4.56
N CYS A 122 -6.81 -10.43 -4.95
CA CYS A 122 -7.22 -10.31 -6.34
C CYS A 122 -6.53 -9.12 -7.04
N ARG A 123 -6.44 -7.96 -6.38
CA ARG A 123 -5.68 -6.81 -6.89
C ARG A 123 -4.24 -7.15 -7.16
N GLY A 124 -3.57 -7.82 -6.22
CA GLY A 124 -2.19 -8.26 -6.39
C GLY A 124 -2.03 -9.18 -7.59
N THR A 125 -2.93 -10.16 -7.75
CA THR A 125 -2.95 -11.09 -8.88
C THR A 125 -3.19 -10.37 -10.20
N ILE A 126 -4.22 -9.53 -10.33
CA ILE A 126 -4.52 -8.79 -11.57
C ILE A 126 -3.34 -7.92 -11.98
N ARG A 127 -2.77 -7.15 -11.05
CA ARG A 127 -1.58 -6.32 -11.34
C ARG A 127 -0.38 -7.16 -11.76
N LYS A 128 -0.20 -8.34 -11.18
CA LYS A 128 0.87 -9.28 -11.55
C LYS A 128 0.68 -9.82 -12.96
N GLU A 129 -0.55 -10.19 -13.33
CA GLU A 129 -0.87 -10.69 -14.67
C GLU A 129 -0.70 -9.61 -15.74
N LEU A 130 -1.15 -8.38 -15.48
CA LEU A 130 -0.93 -7.25 -16.42
C LEU A 130 0.56 -7.02 -16.69
N ASP A 131 1.35 -7.01 -15.62
CA ASP A 131 2.80 -6.83 -15.67
C ASP A 131 3.50 -8.00 -16.39
N ALA A 132 3.06 -9.24 -16.15
CA ALA A 132 3.55 -10.43 -16.86
C ALA A 132 3.28 -10.38 -18.37
N ASN A 133 2.17 -9.77 -18.76
CA ASN A 133 1.80 -9.52 -20.16
C ASN A 133 2.43 -8.26 -20.74
N LYS A 134 3.39 -7.62 -20.05
CA LYS A 134 4.09 -6.39 -20.46
C LYS A 134 3.15 -5.20 -20.67
N LEU A 135 2.01 -5.20 -20.00
CA LEU A 135 1.07 -4.09 -20.00
C LEU A 135 1.45 -3.15 -18.85
N TYR A 136 1.90 -1.94 -19.21
CA TYR A 136 2.41 -0.97 -18.24
C TYR A 136 1.28 -0.39 -17.38
N LEU A 137 1.43 -0.48 -16.06
CA LEU A 137 0.56 0.20 -15.11
C LEU A 137 0.95 1.69 -15.02
N PRO A 138 0.01 2.64 -14.91
CA PRO A 138 -1.44 2.45 -14.74
C PRO A 138 -2.24 2.30 -16.05
N ASN A 139 -1.63 2.57 -17.22
CA ASN A 139 -2.34 2.64 -18.50
C ASN A 139 -3.12 1.35 -18.84
N ALA A 140 -2.52 0.20 -18.57
CA ALA A 140 -3.15 -1.10 -18.76
C ALA A 140 -4.46 -1.28 -17.96
N ILE A 141 -4.58 -0.64 -16.79
CA ILE A 141 -5.79 -0.68 -15.97
C ILE A 141 -6.88 0.21 -16.57
N GLU A 142 -6.51 1.31 -17.24
CA GLU A 142 -7.47 2.19 -17.92
C GLU A 142 -8.13 1.50 -19.12
N GLU A 143 -7.43 0.55 -19.75
CA GLU A 143 -7.96 -0.25 -20.85
C GLU A 143 -8.90 -1.38 -20.38
N LEU A 144 -8.93 -1.70 -19.08
CA LEU A 144 -9.82 -2.72 -18.55
C LEU A 144 -11.28 -2.25 -18.59
N MET A 145 -12.16 -3.14 -19.04
CA MET A 145 -13.62 -2.97 -19.00
C MET A 145 -14.17 -3.24 -17.60
N VAL A 146 -13.71 -2.47 -16.61
CA VAL A 146 -14.16 -2.53 -15.21
C VAL A 146 -14.57 -1.14 -14.74
N PRO A 147 -15.49 -1.03 -13.75
CA PRO A 147 -15.95 0.25 -13.24
C PRO A 147 -14.81 1.15 -12.76
N ARG A 148 -15.00 2.47 -12.84
CA ARG A 148 -13.97 3.48 -12.48
C ARG A 148 -13.45 3.29 -11.06
N ARG A 149 -14.34 2.92 -10.13
CA ARG A 149 -13.98 2.60 -8.74
C ARG A 149 -12.99 1.42 -8.66
N MET A 150 -13.20 0.38 -9.46
CA MET A 150 -12.31 -0.78 -9.52
C MET A 150 -10.95 -0.40 -10.12
N LYS A 151 -10.93 0.46 -11.16
CA LYS A 151 -9.67 0.98 -11.73
C LYS A 151 -8.83 1.72 -10.69
N ARG A 152 -9.45 2.61 -9.90
CA ARG A 152 -8.76 3.32 -8.81
C ARG A 152 -8.23 2.36 -7.74
N PHE A 153 -9.01 1.36 -7.37
CA PHE A 153 -8.61 0.33 -6.41
C PHE A 153 -7.40 -0.46 -6.92
N LEU A 154 -7.44 -0.87 -8.18
CA LEU A 154 -6.34 -1.55 -8.86
C LEU A 154 -5.11 -0.64 -8.95
N ASN A 155 -5.26 0.67 -9.15
CA ASN A 155 -4.16 1.64 -9.21
C ASN A 155 -3.56 2.03 -7.85
N LEU A 156 -4.09 1.49 -6.74
CA LEU A 156 -3.66 1.81 -5.37
C LEU A 156 -3.93 3.28 -4.95
N SER A 157 -4.60 4.05 -5.81
CA SER A 157 -4.87 5.48 -5.64
C SER A 157 -5.98 5.79 -4.64
N ASP A 158 -6.72 4.77 -4.18
CA ASP A 158 -7.81 4.97 -3.24
C ASP A 158 -7.31 5.29 -1.83
N LEU A 159 -7.31 6.56 -1.45
CA LEU A 159 -7.61 6.90 -0.07
C LEU A 159 -9.00 6.31 0.23
N TYR A 160 -9.07 5.33 1.12
CA TYR A 160 -10.17 4.37 1.20
C TYR A 160 -11.47 5.05 1.64
N GLU A 161 -12.46 5.12 0.75
CA GLU A 161 -13.87 5.05 1.16
C GLU A 161 -14.30 3.58 1.13
N PRO A 162 -14.87 3.04 2.23
CA PRO A 162 -15.28 1.66 2.30
C PRO A 162 -16.22 1.27 1.15
N PHE A 163 -16.05 0.05 0.64
CA PHE A 163 -16.98 -0.61 -0.29
C PHE A 163 -18.34 -0.79 0.41
N CYS A 164 -19.17 0.25 0.42
CA CYS A 164 -20.60 0.10 0.49
C CYS A 164 -21.09 -0.25 -0.91
N LEU A 165 -21.72 -1.42 -1.04
CA LEU A 165 -22.54 -1.80 -2.20
C LEU A 165 -23.86 -1.01 -2.17
N SER A 166 -23.77 0.31 -2.16
CA SER A 166 -24.91 1.13 -2.60
C SER A 166 -24.74 1.28 -4.10
N GLU A 167 -25.46 0.44 -4.84
CA GLU A 167 -25.84 0.72 -6.23
C GLU A 167 -26.30 2.17 -6.29
N ASN A 168 -25.53 3.01 -6.98
CA ASN A 168 -25.87 4.32 -7.53
C ASN A 168 -24.60 4.86 -8.23
N GLU A 169 -24.12 4.15 -9.25
CA GLU A 169 -23.36 4.83 -10.32
C GLU A 169 -24.40 5.57 -11.16
N SER A 170 -24.66 6.83 -10.80
CA SER A 170 -25.27 7.79 -11.72
C SER A 170 -24.18 8.22 -12.69
N ASP A 171 -24.23 7.66 -13.90
CA ASP A 171 -23.50 8.16 -15.05
C ASP A 171 -24.00 9.58 -15.38
N ASP A 172 -23.37 10.60 -14.79
CA ASP A 172 -23.49 11.96 -15.29
C ASP A 172 -22.48 12.15 -16.42
N GLU A 173 -22.94 11.83 -17.63
CA GLU A 173 -22.46 12.47 -18.85
C GLU A 173 -22.74 13.98 -18.73
N THR A 174 -21.69 14.78 -18.57
CA THR A 174 -21.77 16.20 -18.93
C THR A 174 -20.99 16.40 -20.21
N GLN A 175 -21.70 16.22 -21.34
CA GLN A 175 -21.36 16.88 -22.58
C GLN A 175 -21.63 18.38 -22.39
N SER A 176 -20.59 19.20 -22.48
CA SER A 176 -20.73 20.65 -22.63
C SER A 176 -20.87 20.95 -24.12
N GLU A 177 -22.06 21.41 -24.49
CA GLU A 177 -22.37 22.08 -25.75
C GLU A 177 -21.40 23.24 -26.03
N ALA A 178 -21.02 23.39 -27.30
CA ALA A 178 -20.98 24.68 -27.96
C ALA A 178 -21.12 24.50 -29.49
N ASP A 179 -22.12 25.21 -29.99
CA ASP A 179 -22.19 25.84 -31.31
C ASP A 179 -22.72 25.09 -32.55
N GLU A 180 -23.91 25.60 -32.91
CA GLU A 180 -24.29 26.12 -34.22
C GLU A 180 -25.06 25.20 -35.18
N ASP A 181 -26.37 25.47 -35.22
CA ASP A 181 -27.18 25.68 -36.42
C ASP A 181 -27.04 24.67 -37.56
N LEU A 182 -28.11 23.88 -37.79
CA LEU A 182 -28.82 23.83 -39.08
C LEU A 182 -30.03 22.88 -39.02
N ASN A 183 -31.19 23.48 -38.77
CA ASN A 183 -32.36 23.43 -39.66
C ASN A 183 -32.65 22.09 -40.36
N ILE A 184 -33.66 21.32 -39.91
CA ILE A 184 -34.60 20.63 -40.81
C ILE A 184 -36.00 20.58 -40.16
N LYS A 185 -36.95 21.01 -40.99
CA LYS A 185 -38.38 21.19 -40.76
C LYS A 185 -39.11 19.90 -40.40
N ILE A 186 -40.02 20.01 -39.43
CA ILE A 186 -41.15 19.11 -39.23
C ILE A 186 -42.12 19.30 -40.40
N PHE A 187 -42.49 18.23 -41.08
CA PHE A 187 -43.80 18.12 -41.73
C PHE A 187 -44.39 16.74 -41.41
N VAL A 188 -45.67 16.80 -41.02
CA VAL A 188 -46.62 15.70 -40.81
C VAL A 188 -46.76 14.85 -42.07
#